data_AF-A0A6G3WQN1-F1
#
_entry.id   AF-A0A6G3WQN1-F1
#
_cell.length_a   1.000
_cell.length_b   1.000
_cell.length_c   1.000
_cell.angle_alpha   90.00
_cell.angle_beta   90.00
_cell.angle_gamma   90.00
#
_symmetry.space_group_name_H-M   'P 1'
#
loop_
_entity.id
_entity.type
_entity.pdbx_description
1 polymer ?
#
loop_
_entity_poly.entity_id
_entity_poly.type
_entity_poly.pdbx_seq_one_letter_code
_entity_poly.pdbx_strand_id
1 'polypeptide(L)'
;EDFPGITAEPTAVRRYAAPGKARTAQVLGYLSPVTDDEIQQAQDGPSPYLRSDQVGRSGLERTYDKELRGKAGVTRYEVDNLGRVMGEAENDPAVAG
;
A
#
# COMPACT_ATOMS: atom_id res chain seq x y z
N GLU A 1 -24.76 -4.88 19.20
CA GLU A 1 -23.94 -4.18 18.19
C GLU A 1 -24.83 -3.83 17.04
N ASP A 2 -24.93 -2.55 16.68
CA ASP A 2 -25.96 -2.08 15.74
C ASP A 2 -25.63 -2.41 14.27
N PHE A 3 -24.40 -2.85 13.97
CA PHE A 3 -23.95 -3.17 12.61
C PHE A 3 -22.93 -4.33 12.57
N PRO A 4 -23.36 -5.58 12.82
CA PRO A 4 -22.48 -6.74 12.68
C PRO A 4 -22.01 -6.87 11.21
N GLY A 5 -20.69 -6.88 11.00
CA GLY A 5 -20.07 -7.02 9.67
C GLY A 5 -19.71 -5.71 8.95
N ILE A 6 -19.94 -4.54 9.56
CA ILE A 6 -19.45 -3.26 9.05
C ILE A 6 -18.15 -2.88 9.76
N THR A 7 -17.08 -2.63 9.00
CA THR A 7 -15.81 -2.12 9.52
C THR A 7 -15.46 -0.78 8.88
N ALA A 8 -14.69 0.03 9.62
CA ALA A 8 -14.17 1.31 9.13
C ALA A 8 -12.69 1.40 9.52
N GLU A 9 -11.83 1.51 8.52
CA GLU A 9 -10.38 1.52 8.71
C GLU A 9 -9.76 2.76 8.03
N PRO A 10 -8.82 3.45 8.69
CA PRO A 10 -8.12 4.57 8.07
C PRO A 10 -7.27 4.08 6.90
N THR A 11 -7.40 4.72 5.74
CA THR A 11 -6.59 4.46 4.54
C THR A 11 -5.85 5.72 4.11
N ALA A 12 -4.58 5.57 3.73
CA ALA A 12 -3.79 6.66 3.19
C ALA A 12 -4.28 7.05 1.78
N VAL A 13 -4.49 8.34 1.54
CA VAL A 13 -4.91 8.85 0.23
C VAL A 13 -3.89 9.87 -0.26
N ARG A 14 -3.41 9.71 -1.51
CA ARG A 14 -2.44 10.63 -2.09
C ARG A 14 -3.11 11.92 -2.56
N ARG A 15 -2.56 13.07 -2.13
CA ARG A 15 -3.03 14.40 -2.51
C ARG A 15 -1.90 15.20 -3.15
N TYR A 16 -2.11 15.69 -4.37
CA TYR A 16 -1.21 16.60 -5.06
C TYR A 16 -1.65 18.05 -4.81
N ALA A 17 -0.98 18.73 -3.88
CA ALA A 17 -1.26 20.13 -3.57
C ALA A 17 -0.67 21.07 -4.64
N ALA A 18 -1.32 22.21 -4.87
CA ALA A 18 -0.87 23.27 -5.78
C ALA A 18 -0.53 24.55 -4.99
N PRO A 19 0.53 24.55 -4.17
CA PRO A 19 0.93 25.74 -3.41
C PRO A 19 1.19 26.89 -4.39
N GLY A 20 0.65 28.08 -4.10
CA GLY A 20 0.78 29.23 -5.00
C GLY A 20 0.17 29.04 -6.40
N LYS A 21 -0.78 28.10 -6.57
CA LYS A 21 -1.34 27.68 -7.88
C LYS A 21 -0.31 27.06 -8.82
N ALA A 22 0.78 26.51 -8.29
CA ALA A 22 1.80 25.83 -9.07
C ALA A 22 1.22 24.63 -9.85
N ARG A 23 1.72 24.43 -11.07
CA ARG A 23 1.37 23.31 -11.95
C ARG A 23 2.49 22.28 -11.95
N THR A 24 2.47 21.40 -10.97
CA THR A 24 3.57 20.44 -10.71
C THR A 24 3.30 19.04 -11.25
N ALA A 25 2.18 18.83 -11.96
CA ALA A 25 1.73 17.50 -12.39
C ALA A 25 2.78 16.71 -13.19
N GLN A 26 3.54 17.36 -14.07
CA GLN A 26 4.57 16.69 -14.87
C GLN A 26 5.79 16.27 -14.03
N VAL A 27 6.18 17.11 -13.06
CA VAL A 27 7.36 16.86 -12.22
C VAL A 27 7.03 15.83 -11.15
N LEU A 28 5.92 15.99 -10.44
CA LEU A 28 5.50 15.05 -9.40
C LEU A 28 5.06 13.72 -10.02
N GLY A 29 4.24 13.78 -11.07
CA GLY A 29 3.56 12.62 -11.62
C GLY A 29 2.36 12.21 -10.78
N TYR A 30 2.01 10.93 -10.85
CA TYR A 30 0.84 10.37 -10.17
C TYR A 30 1.01 8.87 -9.87
N LEU A 31 0.16 8.37 -8.96
CA LEU A 31 0.04 6.95 -8.62
C LEU A 31 -1.12 6.30 -9.39
N SER A 32 -1.06 5.00 -9.64
CA SER A 32 -2.19 4.20 -10.12
C SER A 32 -2.14 2.78 -9.55
N PRO A 33 -3.27 2.05 -9.54
CA PRO A 33 -3.28 0.65 -9.11
C PRO A 33 -2.21 -0.16 -9.83
N VAL A 34 -1.52 -1.04 -9.10
CA VAL A 34 -0.54 -1.96 -9.67
C VAL A 34 -1.21 -2.96 -10.64
N THR A 35 -0.51 -3.37 -11.69
CA THR A 35 -1.00 -4.42 -12.61
C THR A 35 -0.51 -5.82 -12.20
N ASP A 36 -1.18 -6.85 -12.70
CA ASP A 36 -0.76 -8.25 -12.46
C ASP A 36 0.68 -8.51 -12.95
N ASP A 37 1.06 -7.94 -14.10
CA ASP A 37 2.41 -8.07 -14.64
C ASP A 37 3.48 -7.46 -13.72
N GLU A 38 3.18 -6.31 -13.10
CA GLU A 38 4.08 -5.64 -12.16
C GLU A 38 4.23 -6.42 -10.85
N ILE A 39 3.13 -7.01 -10.37
CA ILE A 39 3.17 -7.93 -9.23
C ILE A 39 4.06 -9.12 -9.54
N GLN A 40 3.88 -9.74 -10.72
CA GLN A 40 4.65 -10.91 -11.12
C GLN A 40 6.14 -10.60 -11.25
N GLN A 41 6.49 -9.42 -11.78
CA GLN A 41 7.89 -8.98 -11.90
C GLN A 41 8.54 -8.66 -10.55
N ALA A 42 7.77 -8.15 -9.59
CA ALA A 42 8.27 -7.79 -8.27
C ALA A 42 8.19 -8.93 -7.24
N GLN A 43 7.58 -10.07 -7.59
CA GLN A 43 7.27 -11.16 -6.66
C GLN A 43 8.49 -11.68 -5.90
N ASP A 44 9.61 -11.88 -6.61
CA ASP A 44 10.87 -12.36 -6.03
C ASP A 44 11.79 -11.22 -5.59
N GLY A 45 11.30 -9.99 -5.64
CA GLY A 45 12.04 -8.78 -5.28
C GLY A 45 12.03 -8.50 -3.78
N PRO A 46 12.87 -7.57 -3.32
CA PRO A 46 12.94 -7.17 -1.90
C PRO A 46 11.72 -6.39 -1.40
N SER A 47 10.81 -6.01 -2.31
CA SER A 47 9.58 -5.26 -2.01
C SER A 47 8.48 -5.68 -2.99
N PRO A 48 7.89 -6.87 -2.80
CA PRO A 48 6.80 -7.36 -3.64
C PRO A 48 5.58 -6.43 -3.52
N TYR A 49 4.81 -6.33 -4.60
CA TYR A 49 3.56 -5.58 -4.60
C TYR A 49 2.41 -6.42 -4.06
N LEU A 50 1.53 -5.79 -3.28
CA LEU A 50 0.20 -6.31 -2.98
C LEU A 50 -0.79 -5.83 -4.06
N ARG A 51 -1.85 -6.60 -4.32
CA ARG A 51 -2.89 -6.21 -5.28
C ARG A 51 -3.60 -4.89 -4.94
N SER A 52 -3.61 -4.51 -3.67
CA SER A 52 -4.16 -3.24 -3.18
C SER A 52 -3.22 -2.05 -3.36
N ASP A 53 -1.97 -2.27 -3.77
CA ASP A 53 -0.96 -1.22 -3.81
C ASP A 53 -1.19 -0.25 -4.96
N GLN A 54 -0.74 0.98 -4.72
CA GLN A 54 -0.57 1.99 -5.76
C GLN A 54 0.91 2.15 -6.10
N VAL A 55 1.20 2.28 -7.38
CA VAL A 55 2.56 2.44 -7.92
C VAL A 55 2.68 3.75 -8.69
N GLY A 56 3.83 4.41 -8.56
CA GLY A 56 4.20 5.62 -9.29
C GLY A 56 4.28 5.38 -10.79
N ARG A 57 3.47 6.13 -11.54
CA ARG A 57 3.37 6.01 -13.01
C ARG A 57 4.21 7.01 -13.77
N SER A 58 4.48 8.17 -13.19
CA SER A 58 5.30 9.21 -13.82
C SER A 58 5.98 10.10 -12.80
N GLY A 59 6.86 10.99 -13.27
CA GLY A 59 7.53 11.99 -12.45
C GLY A 59 8.32 11.40 -11.30
N LEU A 60 8.43 12.17 -10.22
CA LEU A 60 9.10 11.78 -8.99
C LEU A 60 8.43 10.58 -8.31
N GLU A 61 7.09 10.45 -8.40
CA GLU A 61 6.36 9.30 -7.86
C GLU A 61 6.88 7.99 -8.46
N ARG A 62 7.16 7.92 -9.77
CA ARG A 62 7.74 6.73 -10.40
C ARG A 62 9.23 6.57 -10.10
N THR A 63 9.99 7.65 -10.14
CA THR A 63 11.45 7.60 -9.97
C THR A 63 11.84 7.14 -8.57
N TYR A 64 11.10 7.56 -7.55
CA TYR A 64 11.36 7.26 -6.15
C TYR A 64 10.32 6.31 -5.55
N ASP A 65 9.60 5.56 -6.38
CA ASP A 65 8.50 4.69 -5.94
C ASP A 65 8.96 3.69 -4.86
N LYS A 66 10.16 3.12 -5.03
CA LYS A 66 10.73 2.16 -4.09
C LYS A 66 10.98 2.77 -2.71
N GLU A 67 11.52 3.98 -2.68
CA GLU A 67 11.79 4.71 -1.44
C GLU A 67 10.48 5.17 -0.81
N LEU A 68 9.58 5.79 -1.58
CA LEU A 68 8.33 6.39 -1.10
C LEU A 68 7.30 5.36 -0.61
N ARG A 69 7.31 4.13 -1.14
CA ARG A 69 6.38 3.07 -0.73
C ARG A 69 6.69 2.52 0.66
N GLY A 70 7.96 2.58 1.08
CA GLY A 70 8.41 1.98 2.33
C GLY A 70 8.37 0.45 2.29
N LYS A 71 8.08 -0.17 3.44
CA LYS A 71 7.99 -1.63 3.60
C LYS A 71 6.66 -2.01 4.25
N ALA A 72 5.96 -2.94 3.62
CA ALA A 72 4.73 -3.51 4.18
C ALA A 72 5.02 -4.23 5.51
N GLY A 73 4.11 -4.04 6.46
CA GLY A 73 4.09 -4.83 7.69
C GLY A 73 3.47 -6.21 7.45
N VAL A 74 3.69 -7.13 8.38
CA VAL A 74 3.14 -8.48 8.32
C VAL A 74 2.52 -8.81 9.67
N THR A 75 1.21 -9.01 9.68
CA THR A 75 0.50 -9.54 10.84
C THR A 75 0.16 -11.00 10.61
N ARG A 76 0.60 -11.87 11.52
CA ARG A 76 0.36 -13.31 11.49
C ARG A 76 -0.68 -13.69 12.54
N TYR A 77 -1.75 -14.30 12.08
CA TYR A 77 -2.89 -14.72 12.90
C TYR A 77 -2.87 -16.23 13.11
N GLU A 78 -3.21 -16.66 14.32
CA GLU A 78 -3.52 -18.07 14.60
C GLU A 78 -4.97 -18.35 14.24
N VAL A 79 -5.20 -19.42 13.49
CA VAL A 79 -6.55 -19.83 13.05
C VAL A 79 -6.87 -21.23 13.54
N ASP A 80 -8.14 -21.46 13.89
CA ASP A 80 -8.65 -22.80 14.19
C ASP A 80 -8.84 -23.64 12.90
N ASN A 81 -9.23 -24.91 13.06
CA ASN A 81 -9.49 -25.82 11.94
C ASN A 81 -10.70 -25.42 11.07
N LEU A 82 -11.51 -24.46 11.51
CA LEU A 82 -12.62 -23.86 10.76
C LEU A 82 -12.21 -22.51 10.12
N GLY A 83 -10.96 -22.06 10.29
CA GLY A 83 -10.43 -20.81 9.73
C GLY A 83 -10.80 -19.56 10.54
N ARG A 84 -11.27 -19.70 11.78
CA ARG A 84 -11.59 -18.56 12.65
C ARG A 84 -10.32 -18.06 13.31
N VAL A 85 -10.13 -16.74 13.29
CA VAL A 85 -9.01 -16.09 13.96
C VAL A 85 -9.16 -16.24 15.47
N MET A 86 -8.19 -16.92 16.09
CA MET A 86 -8.13 -17.17 17.53
C MET A 86 -7.31 -16.10 18.26
N GLY A 87 -6.37 -15.48 17.57
CA GLY A 87 -5.50 -14.44 18.12
C GLY A 87 -4.43 -13.98 17.14
N GLU A 88 -3.72 -12.91 17.50
CA GLU A 88 -2.53 -12.43 16.81
C GLU A 88 -1.29 -13.11 17.38
N ALA A 89 -0.52 -13.81 16.54
CA ALA A 89 0.71 -14.50 16.94
C ALA A 89 1.92 -13.56 16.88
N GLU A 90 2.05 -12.79 15.80
CA GLU A 90 3.21 -11.94 15.57
C GLU A 90 2.87 -10.75 14.67
N ASN A 91 3.52 -9.61 14.94
CA ASN A 91 3.34 -8.37 14.21
C ASN A 91 4.69 -7.76 13.84
N ASP A 92 4.99 -7.75 12.55
CA ASP A 92 6.06 -6.92 11.99
C ASP A 92 5.44 -5.60 11.53
N PRO A 93 5.70 -4.46 12.21
CA PRO A 93 5.09 -3.20 11.84
C PRO A 93 5.59 -2.73 10.47
N ALA A 94 4.70 -2.06 9.72
CA ALA A 94 5.06 -1.42 8.46
C ALA A 94 6.05 -0.27 8.71
N VAL A 95 6.93 -0.03 7.74
CA VAL A 95 7.90 1.08 7.76
C VAL A 95 7.52 2.07 6.67
N ALA A 96 7.26 3.31 7.05
CA ALA A 96 6.99 4.38 6.09
C ALA A 96 8.23 4.67 5.22
N GLY A 97 7.99 5.03 3.96
CA GLY A 97 8.99 5.52 3.02
C GLY A 97 9.40 6.97 3.24
#